data_AF-X0T6Q0-F1
#
_entry.id   AF-X0T6Q0-F1
#
_cell.length_a   1.000
_cell.length_b   1.000
_cell.length_c   1.000
_cell.angle_alpha   90.00
_cell.angle_beta   90.00
_cell.angle_gamma   90.00
#
_symmetry.space_group_name_H-M   'P 1'
#
loop_
_entity.id
_entity.type
_entity.pdbx_description
1 polymer ?
#
loop_
_entity_poly.entity_id
_entity_poly.type
_entity_poly.pdbx_seq_one_letter_code
_entity_poly.pdbx_strand_id
1 'polypeptide(L)'
;PYVIENSEITLADILTSLLRQYVGQSLDTATAYFNVGGFSLIKEGLQTLGSFRLLLGEAPEGAERIGLWPEKNIVSKRLVSDLDATPFSKETLRLVEDLIGYLA
;
A
#
# COMPACT_ATOMS: atom_id res chain seq x y z
N PRO A 1 20.83 0.03 -1.93
CA PRO A 1 21.58 0.26 -0.65
C PRO A 1 21.26 -0.90 0.31
N TYR A 2 22.17 -1.25 1.22
CA TYR A 2 21.94 -2.34 2.18
C TYR A 2 21.13 -1.89 3.40
N VAL A 3 21.23 -0.62 3.79
CA VAL A 3 20.42 0.04 4.84
C VAL A 3 19.76 1.27 4.24
N ILE A 4 18.52 1.57 4.65
CA ILE A 4 17.80 2.77 4.27
C ILE A 4 17.77 3.70 5.48
N GLU A 5 18.51 4.79 5.40
CA GLU A 5 18.50 5.86 6.40
C GLU A 5 17.67 7.02 5.87
N ASN A 6 16.47 7.23 6.44
CA ASN A 6 15.50 8.20 5.93
C ASN A 6 16.00 9.67 5.97
N SER A 7 17.09 9.97 6.69
CA SER A 7 17.74 11.28 6.66
C SER A 7 18.51 11.55 5.36
N GLU A 8 18.89 10.51 4.63
CA GLU A 8 19.66 10.60 3.39
C GLU A 8 18.82 10.24 2.18
N ILE A 9 18.09 9.12 2.26
CA ILE A 9 17.22 8.62 1.20
C ILE A 9 16.04 7.89 1.83
N THR A 10 14.83 8.26 1.43
CA THR A 10 13.64 7.62 1.99
C THR A 10 13.37 6.29 1.32
N LEU A 11 12.64 5.41 2.02
CA LEU A 11 12.10 4.20 1.40
C LEU A 11 11.22 4.54 0.18
N ALA A 12 10.46 5.64 0.22
CA ALA A 12 9.63 6.09 -0.88
C ALA A 12 10.47 6.44 -2.13
N ASP A 13 11.61 7.10 -1.96
CA ASP A 13 12.53 7.42 -3.07
C ASP A 13 13.06 6.15 -3.74
N ILE A 14 13.47 5.18 -2.92
CA ILE A 14 13.98 3.90 -3.41
C ILE A 14 12.88 3.12 -4.14
N LEU A 15 11.70 2.99 -3.54
CA LEU A 15 10.56 2.31 -4.16
C LEU A 15 10.14 2.99 -5.46
N THR A 16 10.11 4.32 -5.50
CA THR A 16 9.80 5.08 -6.72
C THR A 16 10.82 4.80 -7.82
N SER A 17 12.12 4.80 -7.48
CA SER A 17 13.19 4.48 -8.43
C SER A 17 13.09 3.03 -8.95
N LEU A 18 12.75 2.08 -8.09
CA LEU A 18 12.54 0.68 -8.47
C LEU A 18 11.32 0.55 -9.38
N LEU A 19 10.17 1.10 -9.00
CA LEU A 19 8.93 1.00 -9.79
C LEU A 19 9.12 1.55 -11.22
N ARG A 20 9.89 2.63 -11.38
CA ARG A 20 10.23 3.18 -12.72
C ARG A 20 11.06 2.24 -13.59
N GLN A 21 11.83 1.32 -13.00
CA GLN A 21 12.65 0.36 -13.73
C GLN A 21 11.86 -0.89 -14.14
N TYR A 22 10.76 -1.18 -13.45
CA TYR A 22 9.97 -2.41 -13.62
C TYR A 22 8.58 -2.14 -14.22
N VAL A 23 8.47 -1.16 -15.12
CA VAL A 23 7.23 -0.86 -15.86
C VAL A 23 6.71 -2.10 -16.58
N GLY A 24 5.41 -2.37 -16.45
CA GLY A 24 4.72 -3.53 -17.02
C GLY A 24 5.00 -4.87 -16.31
N GLN A 25 5.86 -4.90 -15.29
CA GLN A 25 6.17 -6.11 -14.53
C GLN A 25 5.18 -6.33 -13.38
N SER A 26 5.26 -7.51 -12.78
CA SER A 26 4.47 -7.86 -11.59
C SER A 26 5.25 -7.53 -10.31
N LEU A 27 4.57 -6.98 -9.31
CA LEU A 27 5.12 -6.72 -7.98
C LEU A 27 4.30 -7.44 -6.91
N ASP A 28 4.99 -8.22 -6.07
CA ASP A 28 4.40 -8.87 -4.90
C ASP A 28 4.96 -8.22 -3.63
N THR A 29 4.08 -7.70 -2.79
CA THR A 29 4.44 -7.03 -1.53
C THR A 29 3.78 -7.72 -0.36
N ALA A 30 4.56 -8.06 0.66
CA ALA A 30 4.07 -8.49 1.96
C ALA A 30 4.40 -7.43 3.01
N THR A 31 3.38 -6.89 3.69
CA THR A 31 3.54 -5.84 4.70
C THR A 31 2.50 -5.99 5.80
N ALA A 32 2.83 -5.62 7.03
CA ALA A 32 1.85 -5.53 8.12
C ALA A 32 0.98 -4.27 8.03
N TYR A 33 1.39 -3.27 7.25
CA TYR A 33 0.76 -1.96 7.21
C TYR A 33 0.75 -1.38 5.78
N PHE A 34 -0.40 -0.87 5.36
CA PHE A 34 -0.60 -0.17 4.09
C PHE A 34 -1.76 0.81 4.23
N ASN A 35 -1.52 2.10 3.95
CA ASN A 35 -2.50 3.16 4.12
C ASN A 35 -2.50 4.15 2.93
N VAL A 36 -3.45 5.08 2.92
CA VAL A 36 -3.63 6.04 1.82
C VAL A 36 -2.44 7.00 1.65
N GLY A 37 -1.79 7.39 2.76
CA GLY A 37 -0.58 8.22 2.72
C GLY A 37 0.62 7.50 2.11
N GLY A 38 0.82 6.22 2.43
CA GLY A 38 1.85 5.39 1.81
C GLY A 38 1.59 5.18 0.32
N PHE A 39 0.33 5.01 -0.07
CA PHE A 39 -0.06 4.94 -1.47
C PHE A 39 0.28 6.24 -2.22
N SER A 40 -0.01 7.42 -1.66
CA SER A 40 0.26 8.69 -2.35
C SER A 40 1.75 8.88 -2.69
N LEU A 41 2.66 8.37 -1.85
CA LEU A 41 4.10 8.46 -2.07
C LEU A 41 4.59 7.68 -3.29
N ILE A 42 3.90 6.60 -3.69
CA ILE A 42 4.37 5.69 -4.75
C ILE A 42 3.33 5.42 -5.86
N LYS A 43 2.18 6.10 -5.79
CA LYS A 43 1.03 5.90 -6.68
C LYS A 43 1.41 5.90 -8.15
N GLU A 44 2.18 6.89 -8.59
CA GLU A 44 2.56 7.03 -10.00
C GLU A 44 3.32 5.80 -10.51
N GLY A 45 4.23 5.24 -9.69
CA GLY A 45 4.97 4.04 -10.04
C GLY A 45 4.07 2.80 -10.07
N LEU A 46 3.19 2.65 -9.09
CA LEU A 46 2.25 1.52 -8.99
C LEU A 46 1.32 1.43 -10.21
N GLN A 47 0.88 2.56 -10.75
CA GLN A 47 0.01 2.63 -11.94
C GLN A 47 0.69 2.15 -13.22
N THR A 48 2.02 2.03 -13.23
CA THR A 48 2.78 1.57 -14.40
C THR A 48 3.05 0.06 -14.40
N LEU A 49 2.71 -0.65 -13.32
CA LEU A 49 2.91 -2.09 -13.20
C LEU A 49 1.90 -2.88 -14.03
N GLY A 50 2.29 -4.08 -14.46
CA GLY A 50 1.38 -5.02 -15.12
C GLY A 50 0.49 -5.77 -14.12
N SER A 51 0.98 -6.04 -12.91
CA SER A 51 0.17 -6.55 -11.81
C SER A 51 0.77 -6.20 -10.45
N PHE A 52 -0.09 -6.11 -9.44
CA PHE A 52 0.31 -5.87 -8.06
C PHE A 52 -0.44 -6.80 -7.12
N ARG A 53 0.28 -7.56 -6.30
CA ARG A 53 -0.31 -8.41 -5.26
C ARG A 53 0.16 -7.96 -3.90
N LEU A 54 -0.81 -7.70 -3.02
CA LEU A 54 -0.56 -7.25 -1.66
C LEU A 54 -0.99 -8.35 -0.66
N LEU A 55 -0.04 -8.83 0.12
CA LEU A 55 -0.28 -9.64 1.29
C LEU A 55 -0.21 -8.75 2.53
N LEU A 56 -1.37 -8.45 3.10
CA LEU A 56 -1.50 -7.57 4.26
C LEU A 56 -1.56 -8.40 5.54
N GLY A 57 -0.52 -8.27 6.37
CA GLY A 57 -0.41 -8.98 7.65
C GLY A 57 -1.42 -8.48 8.67
N GLU A 58 -2.14 -9.41 9.29
CA GLU A 58 -3.09 -9.12 10.36
C GLU A 58 -2.57 -9.60 11.71
N ALA A 59 -2.71 -8.78 12.75
CA ALA A 59 -2.47 -9.24 14.12
C ALA A 59 -3.55 -10.26 14.46
N PRO A 60 -3.19 -11.51 14.83
CA PRO A 60 -4.18 -12.52 15.13
C PRO A 60 -4.90 -12.15 16.43
N GLU A 61 -6.19 -11.83 16.34
CA GLU A 61 -7.06 -11.62 17.52
C GLU A 61 -7.43 -12.95 18.22
N GLY A 62 -7.15 -14.09 17.58
CA GLY A 62 -7.40 -15.44 18.07
C GLY A 62 -6.65 -16.51 17.27
N ALA A 63 -6.57 -17.72 17.83
CA ALA A 63 -5.82 -18.84 17.22
C ALA A 63 -6.41 -19.27 15.86
N GLU A 64 -7.71 -19.11 15.68
CA GLU A 64 -8.43 -19.34 14.45
C GLU A 64 -8.07 -18.37 13.32
N ARG A 65 -7.44 -17.24 13.64
CA ARG A 65 -6.94 -16.26 12.65
C ARG A 65 -5.51 -16.54 12.21
N ILE A 66 -4.85 -17.58 12.71
CA ILE A 66 -3.51 -17.98 12.29
C ILE A 66 -3.60 -18.67 10.93
N GLY A 67 -2.99 -18.08 9.90
CA GLY A 67 -2.93 -18.65 8.56
C GLY A 67 -3.06 -17.61 7.45
N LEU A 68 -3.13 -18.08 6.20
CA LEU A 68 -3.40 -17.24 5.03
C LEU A 68 -4.88 -17.32 4.69
N TRP A 69 -5.58 -16.20 4.81
CA TRP A 69 -7.01 -16.12 4.56
C TRP A 69 -7.28 -15.20 3.38
N PRO A 70 -7.98 -15.68 2.32
CA PRO A 70 -8.38 -14.84 1.20
C PRO A 70 -9.57 -13.97 1.61
N GLU A 71 -9.32 -12.92 2.39
CA GLU A 71 -10.33 -11.95 2.77
C GLU A 71 -10.34 -10.76 1.81
N LYS A 72 -11.32 -10.71 0.91
CA LYS A 72 -11.45 -9.61 -0.07
C LYS A 72 -11.65 -8.23 0.57
N ASN A 73 -12.19 -8.17 1.79
CA ASN A 73 -12.58 -6.92 2.44
C ASN A 73 -11.60 -6.44 3.50
N ILE A 74 -10.51 -7.16 3.77
CA ILE A 74 -9.58 -6.80 4.85
C ILE A 74 -8.84 -5.50 4.57
N VAL A 75 -8.47 -5.28 3.31
CA VAL A 75 -7.83 -4.05 2.85
C VAL A 75 -8.78 -2.87 3.03
N SER A 76 -10.03 -3.00 2.58
CA SER A 76 -11.05 -1.95 2.74
C SER A 76 -11.32 -1.61 4.21
N LYS A 77 -11.46 -2.61 5.09
CA LYS A 77 -11.67 -2.40 6.53
C LYS A 77 -10.53 -1.62 7.18
N ARG A 78 -9.28 -1.96 6.84
CA ARG A 78 -8.09 -1.28 7.39
C ARG A 78 -7.92 0.13 6.85
N LEU A 79 -8.14 0.31 5.55
CA LEU A 79 -8.11 1.65 4.95
C LEU A 79 -9.17 2.56 5.56
N VAL A 80 -10.38 2.07 5.84
CA VAL A 80 -11.43 2.84 6.52
C VAL A 80 -10.97 3.25 7.93
N SER A 81 -10.43 2.32 8.71
CA SER A 81 -9.94 2.62 10.06
C SER A 81 -8.81 3.67 10.06
N ASP A 82 -7.90 3.64 9.08
CA ASP A 82 -6.84 4.64 8.95
C ASP A 82 -7.40 6.01 8.46
N LEU A 83 -8.40 5.99 7.59
CA LEU A 83 -9.06 7.20 7.07
C LEU A 83 -9.88 7.92 8.15
N ASP A 84 -10.51 7.18 9.05
CA ASP A 84 -11.26 7.77 10.18
C ASP A 84 -10.37 8.64 11.08
N ALA A 85 -9.06 8.38 11.10
CA ALA A 85 -8.07 9.18 11.83
C ALA A 85 -7.51 10.37 11.02
N THR A 86 -7.84 10.49 9.73
CA THR A 86 -7.28 11.51 8.81
C THR A 86 -8.26 12.67 8.63
N PRO A 87 -7.82 13.95 8.75
CA PRO A 87 -8.69 15.10 8.47
C PRO A 87 -9.26 15.07 7.05
N PHE A 88 -10.56 15.36 6.94
CA PHE A 88 -11.21 15.45 5.63
C PHE A 88 -10.65 16.61 4.81
N SER A 89 -10.24 16.32 3.58
CA SER A 89 -9.84 17.30 2.58
C SER A 89 -10.19 16.82 1.17
N LYS A 90 -10.29 17.75 0.21
CA LYS A 90 -10.51 17.39 -1.21
C LYS A 90 -9.37 16.56 -1.79
N GLU A 91 -8.16 16.74 -1.28
CA GLU A 91 -6.99 15.98 -1.68
C GLU A 91 -7.08 14.54 -1.17
N THR A 92 -7.40 14.36 0.11
CA THR A 92 -7.63 13.05 0.72
C THR A 92 -8.73 12.28 -0.02
N LEU A 93 -9.83 12.95 -0.37
CA LEU A 93 -10.93 12.32 -1.13
C LEU A 93 -10.45 11.80 -2.50
N ARG A 94 -9.72 12.60 -3.27
CA ARG A 94 -9.17 12.18 -4.57
C ARG A 94 -8.20 11.01 -4.41
N LEU A 95 -7.34 11.04 -3.40
CA LEU A 95 -6.40 9.94 -3.14
C LEU A 95 -7.12 8.64 -2.80
N VAL A 96 -8.25 8.71 -2.07
CA VAL A 96 -9.10 7.54 -1.81
C VAL A 96 -9.75 7.03 -3.09
N GLU A 97 -10.31 7.91 -3.93
CA GLU A 97 -10.89 7.54 -5.22
C GLU A 97 -9.85 6.88 -6.14
N ASP A 98 -8.65 7.44 -6.18
CA ASP A 98 -7.51 6.89 -6.92
C ASP A 98 -7.11 5.50 -6.43
N LEU A 99 -7.06 5.31 -5.11
CA LEU A 99 -6.72 4.02 -4.51
C LEU A 99 -7.80 2.98 -4.79
N ILE A 100 -9.08 3.35 -4.69
CA ILE A 100 -10.20 2.47 -5.03
C ILE A 100 -10.11 2.06 -6.50
N GLY A 101 -9.89 3.03 -7.40
CA GLY A 101 -9.75 2.76 -8.83
C GLY A 101 -8.54 1.88 -9.17
N TYR A 102 -7.47 1.95 -8.36
CA TYR A 102 -6.29 1.09 -8.52
C TYR A 102 -6.53 -0.36 -8.06
N LEU A 103 -7.36 -0.56 -7.03
CA LEU A 103 -7.61 -1.89 -6.44
C LEU A 103 -8.79 -2.65 -7.08
N ALA A 104 -9.61 -1.97 -7.89
CA ALA A 104 -10.81 -2.51 -8.54
C ALA A 104 -10.48 -3.26 -9.85
#